data_AF-A0AAV6QAZ5-F1
#
_entry.id   AF-A0AAV6QAZ5-F1
#
_cell.length_a   1.000
_cell.length_b   1.000
_cell.length_c   1.000
_cell.angle_alpha   90.00
_cell.angle_beta   90.00
_cell.angle_gamma   90.00
#
_symmetry.space_group_name_H-M   'P 1'
#
loop_
_entity.id
_entity.type
_entity.pdbx_description
1 polymer ?
#
loop_
_entity_poly.entity_id
_entity_poly.type
_entity_poly.pdbx_seq_one_letter_code
_entity_poly.pdbx_strand_id
1 'polypeptide(L)'
;MLRPWAAPWIAAVLLCRALAQYSSDQCSWRGSGLSHESHRRDVEQVYLRCSQGSLKWLYPIGAIIVNLRPNTESSSGHVADLYVCIKPRTYSQGANVYVERAGDLRLLVADGDQALSTVHCFNLAEGALFVEATPQTDISRRITAFQYELVPSQGPGALMYPFLQPALVSCKPCSDEELLMAVCTSDFAGSGFFPGVVSGTNNAVTLRRLFRQKSGVFSRGGARGRTWSGRVNVPSQCGVHPGENEYLLTGSVHFGEAWLGCAPHYKDFLNVYIRAQEEGTNPCQIDAH
;
A
#
# COMPACT_ATOMS: atom_id res chain seq x y z
N MET A 1 54.57 5.91 30.96
CA MET A 1 54.23 4.51 31.27
C MET A 1 52.71 4.36 31.22
N LEU A 2 52.14 4.15 30.04
CA LEU A 2 50.71 3.84 29.88
C LEU A 2 50.52 2.33 30.07
N ARG A 3 49.69 1.95 31.05
CA ARG A 3 49.45 0.55 31.45
C ARG A 3 48.97 -0.30 30.25
N PRO A 4 49.55 -1.48 30.01
CA PRO A 4 49.31 -2.30 28.81
C PRO A 4 47.97 -3.07 28.84
N TRP A 5 47.08 -2.80 29.79
CA TRP A 5 45.81 -3.54 29.97
C TRP A 5 44.57 -2.79 29.46
N ALA A 6 44.72 -1.54 29.00
CA ALA A 6 43.60 -0.76 28.46
C ALA A 6 43.39 -0.94 26.94
N ALA A 7 44.39 -1.44 26.22
CA ALA A 7 44.32 -1.65 24.77
C ALA A 7 43.25 -2.67 24.31
N PRO A 8 43.04 -3.83 24.97
CA PRO A 8 42.06 -4.81 24.48
C PRO A 8 40.62 -4.33 24.70
N TRP A 9 40.38 -3.44 25.68
CA TRP A 9 39.05 -2.89 25.96
C TRP A 9 38.64 -1.83 24.94
N ILE A 10 39.58 -1.01 24.47
CA ILE A 10 39.33 -0.01 23.43
C ILE A 10 39.06 -0.70 22.08
N ALA A 11 39.78 -1.77 21.75
CA ALA A 11 39.53 -2.58 20.56
C ALA A 11 38.18 -3.31 20.61
N ALA A 12 37.79 -3.87 21.77
CA ALA A 12 36.49 -4.53 21.93
C ALA A 12 35.30 -3.55 21.81
N VAL A 13 35.43 -2.33 22.34
CA VAL A 13 34.40 -1.28 22.21
C VAL A 13 34.30 -0.77 20.76
N LEU A 14 35.42 -0.71 20.03
CA LEU A 14 35.43 -0.32 18.62
C LEU A 14 34.90 -1.44 17.70
N LEU A 15 35.18 -2.73 17.99
CA LEU A 15 34.63 -3.85 17.24
C LEU A 15 33.12 -4.06 17.51
N CYS A 16 32.62 -3.77 18.71
CA CYS A 16 31.17 -3.85 19.00
C CYS A 16 30.34 -2.74 18.32
N ARG A 17 30.97 -1.62 17.90
CA ARG A 17 30.28 -0.58 17.10
C ARG A 17 30.25 -0.88 15.60
N ALA A 18 30.99 -1.89 15.15
CA ALA A 18 31.00 -2.38 13.78
C ALA A 18 30.26 -3.72 13.64
N LEU A 19 29.34 -4.05 14.56
CA LEU A 19 28.28 -4.99 14.26
C LEU A 19 27.45 -4.33 13.16
N ALA A 20 27.73 -4.76 11.93
CA ALA A 20 27.01 -4.44 10.73
C ALA A 20 25.53 -4.27 11.05
N GLN A 21 25.04 -3.04 10.92
CA GLN A 21 23.61 -2.79 10.83
C GLN A 21 23.16 -3.46 9.54
N TYR A 22 22.81 -4.74 9.65
CA TYR A 22 22.14 -5.49 8.61
C TYR A 22 20.73 -4.89 8.51
N SER A 23 20.63 -3.76 7.79
CA SER A 23 19.40 -3.03 7.52
C SER A 23 18.58 -3.84 6.50
N SER A 24 18.09 -5.01 6.92
CA SER A 24 17.41 -5.94 6.02
C SER A 24 16.05 -5.43 5.54
N ASP A 25 15.32 -4.64 6.32
CA ASP A 25 13.88 -4.47 6.06
C ASP A 25 13.43 -3.00 6.01
N GLN A 26 14.13 -2.16 5.25
CA GLN A 26 13.59 -0.85 4.91
C GLN A 26 12.64 -1.02 3.72
N CYS A 27 11.38 -1.39 3.97
CA CYS A 27 10.33 -1.36 2.94
C CYS A 27 10.16 0.03 2.31
N SER A 28 10.62 1.07 3.00
CA SER A 28 10.63 2.43 2.48
C SER A 28 12.05 2.97 2.40
N TRP A 29 12.38 3.62 1.29
CA TRP A 29 13.67 4.29 1.11
C TRP A 29 13.51 5.80 1.10
N ARG A 30 14.48 6.47 1.73
CA ARG A 30 14.61 7.91 1.70
C ARG A 30 16.06 8.29 1.46
N GLY A 31 16.32 9.01 0.37
CA GLY A 31 17.65 9.51 0.01
C GLY A 31 17.63 10.93 -0.51
N SER A 32 18.82 11.44 -0.82
CA SER A 32 19.03 12.79 -1.36
C SER A 32 19.94 12.73 -2.58
N GLY A 33 19.62 13.42 -3.67
CA GLY A 33 20.54 13.53 -4.81
C GLY A 33 21.76 14.40 -4.51
N LEU A 34 21.71 15.25 -3.48
CA LEU A 34 22.82 16.12 -3.07
C LEU A 34 23.96 15.39 -2.34
N SER A 35 23.75 14.15 -1.89
CA SER A 35 24.79 13.38 -1.22
C SER A 35 25.72 12.64 -2.17
N HIS A 36 25.47 12.69 -3.49
CA HIS A 36 26.34 12.09 -4.49
C HIS A 36 27.50 13.02 -4.86
N GLU A 37 28.70 12.46 -4.95
CA GLU A 37 29.86 13.14 -5.50
C GLU A 37 29.62 13.38 -6.99
N SER A 38 29.53 14.65 -7.39
CA SER A 38 29.21 15.13 -8.75
C SER A 38 30.09 14.57 -9.88
N HIS A 39 31.19 13.91 -9.55
CA HIS A 39 32.16 13.35 -10.49
C HIS A 39 31.92 11.88 -10.85
N ARG A 40 30.99 11.20 -10.16
CA ARG A 40 30.61 9.82 -10.49
C ARG A 40 29.22 9.83 -11.12
N ARG A 41 29.14 9.44 -12.39
CA ARG A 41 27.86 9.17 -13.08
C ARG A 41 27.28 7.83 -12.60
N ASP A 42 27.31 7.60 -11.30
CA ASP A 42 26.89 6.34 -10.70
C ASP A 42 25.39 6.42 -10.46
N VAL A 43 24.66 5.45 -11.00
CA VAL A 43 23.23 5.27 -10.76
C VAL A 43 23.07 4.53 -9.44
N GLU A 44 22.41 5.14 -8.46
CA GLU A 44 22.24 4.51 -7.15
C GLU A 44 21.29 3.32 -7.23
N GLN A 45 21.70 2.19 -6.66
CA GLN A 45 20.92 0.97 -6.62
C GLN A 45 20.18 0.86 -5.28
N VAL A 46 18.85 0.93 -5.32
CA VAL A 46 17.96 0.79 -4.17
C VAL A 46 17.30 -0.59 -4.23
N TYR A 47 17.40 -1.36 -3.14
CA TYR A 47 16.81 -2.70 -3.06
C TYR A 47 15.76 -2.73 -1.95
N LEU A 48 14.52 -3.05 -2.30
CA LEU A 48 13.38 -3.12 -1.37
C LEU A 48 12.74 -4.51 -1.45
N ARG A 49 12.69 -5.21 -0.30
CA ARG A 49 12.19 -6.58 -0.20
C ARG A 49 10.88 -6.66 0.58
N CYS A 50 9.85 -5.95 0.10
CA CYS A 50 8.54 -5.92 0.74
C CYS A 50 7.41 -5.97 -0.29
N SER A 51 6.23 -6.42 0.13
CA SER A 51 5.02 -6.37 -0.69
C SER A 51 4.46 -4.96 -0.84
N GLN A 52 4.80 -4.03 0.05
CA GLN A 52 4.39 -2.63 -0.05
C GLN A 52 5.38 -1.71 0.66
N GLY A 53 5.43 -0.45 0.22
CA GLY A 53 6.28 0.55 0.86
C GLY A 53 6.24 1.90 0.16
N SER A 54 7.29 2.70 0.35
CA SER A 54 7.38 4.03 -0.24
C SER A 54 8.79 4.46 -0.59
N LEU A 55 8.90 5.31 -1.60
CA LEU A 55 10.14 5.94 -1.99
C LEU A 55 10.02 7.44 -1.80
N LYS A 56 11.07 8.07 -1.26
CA LYS A 56 11.18 9.53 -1.14
C LYS A 56 12.59 10.01 -1.46
N TRP A 57 12.76 10.58 -2.64
CA TRP A 57 14.01 11.16 -3.11
C TRP A 57 13.97 12.69 -3.02
N LEU A 58 14.82 13.25 -2.17
CA LEU A 58 14.95 14.70 -2.00
C LEU A 58 15.99 15.24 -2.97
N TYR A 59 15.71 16.37 -3.62
CA TYR A 59 16.65 17.02 -4.54
C TYR A 59 17.20 16.02 -5.58
N PRO A 60 16.32 15.42 -6.40
CA PRO A 60 16.71 14.38 -7.34
C PRO A 60 17.79 14.90 -8.31
N ILE A 61 18.89 14.15 -8.44
CA ILE A 61 20.02 14.44 -9.34
C ILE A 61 20.52 13.11 -9.92
N GLY A 62 20.74 13.04 -11.23
CA GLY A 62 21.14 11.80 -11.89
C GLY A 62 19.98 10.81 -11.98
N ALA A 63 20.20 9.56 -11.60
CA ALA A 63 19.16 8.54 -11.59
C ALA A 63 19.36 7.50 -10.49
N ILE A 64 18.29 6.82 -10.13
CA ILE A 64 18.30 5.66 -9.22
C ILE A 64 17.56 4.47 -9.86
N ILE A 65 18.06 3.26 -9.62
CA ILE A 65 17.38 2.00 -9.98
C ILE A 65 16.80 1.38 -8.72
N VAL A 66 15.49 1.14 -8.73
CA VAL A 66 14.75 0.58 -7.60
C VAL A 66 14.33 -0.84 -7.94
N ASN A 67 14.98 -1.78 -7.27
CA ASN A 67 14.76 -3.21 -7.37
C ASN A 67 13.77 -3.66 -6.30
N LEU A 68 12.54 -3.97 -6.72
CA LEU A 68 11.47 -4.46 -5.85
C LEU A 68 11.42 -5.98 -5.86
N ARG A 69 11.29 -6.60 -4.68
CA ARG A 69 11.08 -8.05 -4.55
C ARG A 69 10.10 -8.36 -3.41
N PRO A 70 9.32 -9.44 -3.50
CA PRO A 70 8.56 -9.93 -2.37
C PRO A 70 9.50 -10.42 -1.25
N ASN A 71 9.01 -10.39 -0.01
CA ASN A 71 9.77 -10.89 1.15
C ASN A 71 9.71 -12.43 1.29
N THR A 72 8.84 -13.09 0.53
CA THR A 72 8.74 -14.55 0.49
C THR A 72 9.69 -15.10 -0.57
N GLU A 73 10.26 -16.28 -0.33
CA GLU A 73 11.04 -16.97 -1.35
C GLU A 73 10.16 -17.22 -2.56
N SER A 74 10.42 -16.51 -3.64
CA SER A 74 9.73 -16.71 -4.91
C SER A 74 10.45 -17.85 -5.62
N SER A 75 9.79 -19.00 -5.76
CA SER A 75 10.16 -19.90 -6.86
C SER A 75 10.04 -19.09 -8.15
N SER A 76 11.00 -19.24 -9.05
CA SER A 76 11.17 -18.42 -10.27
C SER A 76 9.90 -18.25 -11.11
N GLY A 77 8.94 -19.17 -11.03
CA GLY A 77 7.62 -19.06 -11.66
C GLY A 77 6.71 -17.95 -11.08
N HIS A 78 6.79 -17.64 -9.78
CA HIS A 78 5.89 -16.67 -9.14
C HIS A 78 6.23 -15.20 -9.43
N VAL A 79 7.40 -14.91 -10.00
CA VAL A 79 7.78 -13.53 -10.37
C VAL A 79 7.02 -13.05 -11.60
N ALA A 80 6.75 -13.96 -12.55
CA ALA A 80 5.97 -13.66 -13.75
C ALA A 80 4.49 -13.37 -13.43
N ASP A 81 4.01 -13.88 -12.29
CA ASP A 81 2.65 -13.69 -11.82
C ASP A 81 2.51 -12.48 -10.90
N LEU A 82 3.51 -11.60 -10.78
CA LEU A 82 3.46 -10.41 -9.92
C LEU A 82 3.46 -9.14 -10.75
N TYR A 83 2.65 -8.18 -10.34
CA TYR A 83 2.62 -6.82 -10.83
C TYR A 83 3.22 -5.88 -9.79
N VAL A 84 3.96 -4.88 -10.27
CA VAL A 84 4.37 -3.72 -9.49
C VAL A 84 3.39 -2.61 -9.81
N CYS A 85 2.73 -2.08 -8.79
CA CYS A 85 1.88 -0.90 -8.92
C CYS A 85 2.46 0.24 -8.09
N ILE A 86 2.60 1.41 -8.70
CA ILE A 86 3.05 2.62 -8.01
C ILE A 86 1.98 3.70 -8.04
N LYS A 87 1.91 4.47 -6.96
CA LYS A 87 1.08 5.68 -6.86
C LYS A 87 1.95 6.87 -6.44
N PRO A 88 2.23 7.82 -7.35
CA PRO A 88 2.89 9.06 -6.99
C PRO A 88 2.13 9.81 -5.90
N ARG A 89 2.87 10.49 -5.02
CA ARG A 89 2.26 11.45 -4.09
C ARG A 89 1.88 12.70 -4.87
N THR A 90 0.82 13.38 -4.45
CA THR A 90 0.34 14.62 -5.09
C THR A 90 1.38 15.75 -5.15
N TYR A 91 2.38 15.74 -4.25
CA TYR A 91 3.48 16.70 -4.22
C TYR A 91 4.74 16.22 -4.97
N SER A 92 4.68 15.04 -5.60
CA SER A 92 5.84 14.43 -6.25
C SER A 92 6.20 15.17 -7.53
N GLN A 93 7.48 15.51 -7.68
CA GLN A 93 8.02 16.22 -8.85
C GLN A 93 9.54 16.09 -8.92
N GLY A 94 10.12 16.46 -10.06
CA GLY A 94 11.55 16.52 -10.34
C GLY A 94 12.16 15.26 -10.94
N ALA A 95 11.35 14.30 -11.38
CA ALA A 95 11.87 13.10 -12.04
C ALA A 95 10.86 12.45 -12.99
N ASN A 96 11.35 11.71 -13.96
CA ASN A 96 10.57 10.75 -14.73
C ASN A 96 10.77 9.34 -14.15
N VAL A 97 9.74 8.51 -14.23
CA VAL A 97 9.78 7.11 -13.78
C VAL A 97 9.62 6.20 -14.99
N TYR A 98 10.57 5.28 -15.16
CA TYR A 98 10.64 4.31 -16.25
C TYR A 98 10.65 2.88 -15.71
N VAL A 99 10.29 1.94 -16.57
CA VAL A 99 10.61 0.52 -16.42
C VAL A 99 11.86 0.25 -17.24
N GLU A 100 12.91 -0.26 -16.59
CA GLU A 100 14.20 -0.58 -17.21
C GLU A 100 14.40 -2.09 -17.33
N ARG A 101 14.81 -2.54 -18.53
CA ARG A 101 15.23 -3.91 -18.78
C ARG A 101 16.39 -3.97 -19.77
N ALA A 102 17.54 -4.45 -19.32
CA ALA A 102 18.72 -4.66 -20.17
C ALA A 102 19.13 -3.40 -20.97
N GLY A 103 18.94 -2.20 -20.38
CA GLY A 103 19.23 -0.92 -20.98
C GLY A 103 18.06 -0.25 -21.72
N ASP A 104 16.96 -0.96 -21.96
CA ASP A 104 15.76 -0.38 -22.58
C ASP A 104 14.90 0.32 -21.52
N LEU A 105 14.53 1.58 -21.78
CA LEU A 105 13.71 2.40 -20.88
C LEU A 105 12.31 2.63 -21.48
N ARG A 106 11.27 2.18 -20.77
CA ARG A 106 9.87 2.48 -21.09
C ARG A 106 9.29 3.43 -20.06
N LEU A 107 8.87 4.62 -20.49
CA LEU A 107 8.26 5.61 -19.60
C LEU A 107 7.00 5.04 -18.93
N LEU A 108 6.93 5.14 -17.61
CA LEU A 108 5.79 4.74 -16.79
C LEU A 108 5.03 5.97 -16.28
N VAL A 109 5.74 6.98 -15.78
CA VAL A 109 5.16 8.23 -15.28
C VAL A 109 6.07 9.40 -15.65
N ALA A 110 5.53 10.38 -16.37
CA ALA A 110 6.23 11.63 -16.65
C ALA A 110 6.22 12.56 -15.42
N ASP A 111 7.23 13.41 -15.27
CA ASP A 111 7.34 14.38 -14.17
C ASP A 111 6.08 15.24 -14.02
N GLY A 112 5.56 15.76 -15.13
CA GLY A 112 4.33 16.59 -15.15
C GLY A 112 3.07 15.85 -14.72
N ASP A 113 3.04 14.52 -14.86
CA ASP A 113 1.85 13.70 -14.57
C ASP A 113 1.84 13.17 -13.13
N GLN A 114 2.96 13.27 -12.39
CA GLN A 114 3.04 12.76 -11.03
C GLN A 114 2.02 13.40 -10.08
N ALA A 115 1.69 14.68 -10.28
CA ALA A 115 0.70 15.39 -9.48
C ALA A 115 -0.72 14.83 -9.62
N LEU A 116 -1.02 14.10 -10.71
CA LEU A 116 -2.31 13.43 -10.93
C LEU A 116 -2.53 12.28 -9.94
N SER A 117 -1.46 11.77 -9.30
CA SER A 117 -1.53 10.73 -8.27
C SER A 117 -2.28 9.46 -8.74
N THR A 118 -2.20 9.13 -10.03
CA THR A 118 -2.82 7.94 -10.62
C THR A 118 -1.96 6.69 -10.35
N VAL A 119 -2.61 5.53 -10.28
CA VAL A 119 -1.92 4.25 -10.10
C VAL A 119 -1.43 3.75 -11.44
N HIS A 120 -0.14 3.38 -11.53
CA HIS A 120 0.47 2.80 -12.72
C HIS A 120 1.03 1.43 -12.38
N CYS A 121 0.71 0.43 -13.20
CA CYS A 121 1.14 -0.94 -12.98
C CYS A 121 1.91 -1.50 -14.17
N PHE A 122 2.86 -2.39 -13.89
CA PHE A 122 3.58 -3.18 -14.89
C PHE A 122 3.90 -4.56 -14.29
N ASN A 123 4.13 -5.55 -15.14
CA ASN A 123 4.50 -6.88 -14.67
C ASN A 123 5.95 -6.87 -14.16
N LEU A 124 6.21 -7.46 -12.98
CA LEU A 124 7.53 -7.46 -12.35
C LEU A 124 8.61 -8.12 -13.23
N ALA A 125 8.22 -9.04 -14.13
CA ALA A 125 9.14 -9.65 -15.10
C ALA A 125 9.59 -8.69 -16.21
N GLU A 126 8.90 -7.56 -16.40
CA GLU A 126 9.26 -6.55 -17.40
C GLU A 126 10.52 -5.77 -17.02
N GLY A 127 10.86 -5.62 -15.74
CA GLY A 127 12.06 -4.86 -15.36
C GLY A 127 12.04 -4.26 -13.96
N ALA A 128 13.06 -3.43 -13.68
CA ALA A 128 13.16 -2.62 -12.47
C ALA A 128 12.64 -1.21 -12.71
N LEU A 129 12.37 -0.45 -11.65
CA LEU A 129 12.02 0.97 -11.77
C LEU A 129 13.30 1.79 -11.95
N PHE A 130 13.40 2.59 -13.00
CA PHE A 130 14.46 3.56 -13.21
C PHE A 130 13.88 4.97 -13.04
N VAL A 131 14.38 5.72 -12.05
CA VAL A 131 13.88 7.05 -11.72
C VAL A 131 14.95 8.06 -12.06
N GLU A 132 14.72 8.88 -13.07
CA GLU A 132 15.68 9.84 -13.61
C GLU A 132 15.27 11.26 -13.25
N ALA A 133 16.19 12.04 -12.69
CA ALA A 133 15.96 13.42 -12.36
C ALA A 133 15.77 14.28 -13.62
N THR A 134 14.71 15.10 -13.64
CA THR A 134 14.49 16.08 -14.71
C THR A 134 15.53 17.21 -14.58
N PRO A 135 16.13 17.69 -15.69
CA PRO A 135 17.08 18.80 -15.64
C PRO A 135 16.49 20.01 -14.92
N GLN A 136 17.22 20.50 -13.91
CA GLN A 136 16.79 21.61 -13.07
C GLN A 136 17.64 22.85 -13.33
N THR A 137 16.99 23.98 -13.59
CA THR A 137 17.65 25.29 -13.82
C THR A 137 17.59 26.21 -12.61
N ASP A 138 16.84 25.84 -11.58
CA ASP A 138 16.62 26.61 -10.36
C ASP A 138 17.10 25.85 -9.11
N ILE A 139 17.09 26.50 -7.95
CA ILE A 139 17.45 25.90 -6.65
C ILE A 139 16.20 25.45 -5.86
N SER A 140 15.05 25.32 -6.54
CA SER A 140 13.80 24.98 -5.88
C SER A 140 13.84 23.57 -5.29
N ARG A 141 13.13 23.40 -4.17
CA ARG A 141 13.02 22.09 -3.52
C ARG A 141 12.10 21.19 -4.34
N ARG A 142 12.67 20.15 -4.94
CA ARG A 142 11.93 19.06 -5.61
C ARG A 142 12.02 17.78 -4.81
N ILE A 143 10.95 17.00 -4.83
CA ILE A 143 10.84 15.74 -4.11
C ILE A 143 10.12 14.76 -5.01
N THR A 144 10.80 13.69 -5.41
CA THR A 144 10.14 12.56 -6.08
C THR A 144 9.71 11.57 -5.00
N ALA A 145 8.41 11.32 -4.89
CA ALA A 145 7.86 10.41 -3.90
C ALA A 145 6.67 9.63 -4.44
N PHE A 146 6.70 8.31 -4.25
CA PHE A 146 5.61 7.42 -4.60
C PHE A 146 5.49 6.27 -3.60
N GLN A 147 4.32 5.68 -3.52
CA GLN A 147 4.08 4.40 -2.84
C GLN A 147 4.17 3.28 -3.87
N TYR A 148 4.56 2.08 -3.44
CA TYR A 148 4.54 0.89 -4.27
C TYR A 148 3.84 -0.27 -3.55
N GLU A 149 3.19 -1.13 -4.33
CA GLU A 149 2.60 -2.39 -3.90
C GLU A 149 2.92 -3.48 -4.93
N LEU A 150 3.27 -4.67 -4.46
CA LEU A 150 3.42 -5.89 -5.25
C LEU A 150 2.11 -6.68 -5.19
N VAL A 151 1.58 -6.98 -6.35
CA VAL A 151 0.23 -7.52 -6.50
C VAL A 151 0.26 -8.82 -7.28
N PRO A 152 -0.35 -9.91 -6.79
CA PRO A 152 -0.49 -11.13 -7.58
C PRO A 152 -1.44 -10.91 -8.76
N SER A 153 -1.08 -11.49 -9.90
CA SER A 153 -1.83 -11.46 -11.16
C SER A 153 -3.06 -12.37 -11.16
N GLN A 154 -3.05 -13.42 -10.32
CA GLN A 154 -4.08 -14.44 -10.24
C GLN A 154 -4.45 -14.75 -8.79
N GLY A 155 -5.63 -15.34 -8.62
CA GLY A 155 -6.16 -15.78 -7.33
C GLY A 155 -7.06 -14.74 -6.65
N PRO A 156 -7.61 -15.07 -5.46
CA PRO A 156 -8.56 -14.21 -4.74
C PRO A 156 -7.99 -12.82 -4.45
N GLY A 157 -6.67 -12.74 -4.24
CA GLY A 157 -5.96 -11.49 -4.01
C GLY A 157 -6.01 -10.53 -5.19
N ALA A 158 -5.92 -11.01 -6.44
CA ALA A 158 -5.92 -10.16 -7.64
C ALA A 158 -7.22 -9.36 -7.81
N LEU A 159 -8.36 -9.97 -7.44
CA LEU A 159 -9.69 -9.33 -7.47
C LEU A 159 -9.83 -8.20 -6.44
N MET A 160 -8.94 -8.12 -5.45
CA MET A 160 -8.94 -7.04 -4.46
C MET A 160 -8.24 -5.77 -4.96
N TYR A 161 -7.61 -5.80 -6.15
CA TYR A 161 -6.87 -4.68 -6.72
C TYR A 161 -7.60 -4.09 -7.95
N PRO A 162 -8.52 -3.13 -7.73
CA PRO A 162 -9.42 -2.64 -8.77
C PRO A 162 -8.72 -1.95 -9.94
N PHE A 163 -7.47 -1.52 -9.78
CA PHE A 163 -6.67 -0.86 -10.83
C PHE A 163 -6.00 -1.82 -11.81
N LEU A 164 -5.83 -3.11 -11.48
CA LEU A 164 -5.25 -4.08 -12.42
C LEU A 164 -6.27 -4.59 -13.43
N GLN A 165 -7.48 -4.89 -12.96
CA GLN A 165 -8.53 -5.45 -13.79
C GLN A 165 -9.90 -4.84 -13.45
N PRO A 166 -10.14 -3.55 -13.78
CA PRO A 166 -11.43 -2.90 -13.50
C PRO A 166 -12.64 -3.64 -14.12
N ALA A 167 -12.42 -4.32 -15.24
CA ALA A 167 -13.43 -5.06 -15.99
C ALA A 167 -13.89 -6.37 -15.30
N LEU A 168 -13.11 -6.92 -14.37
CA LEU A 168 -13.46 -8.15 -13.64
C LEU A 168 -14.23 -7.88 -12.35
N VAL A 169 -14.42 -6.61 -11.98
CA VAL A 169 -15.15 -6.26 -10.77
C VAL A 169 -16.64 -6.55 -10.99
N SER A 170 -17.11 -7.68 -10.47
CA SER A 170 -18.52 -8.07 -10.47
C SER A 170 -19.20 -7.63 -9.17
N CYS A 171 -20.33 -6.94 -9.26
CA CYS A 171 -21.13 -6.51 -8.11
C CYS A 171 -22.03 -7.63 -7.60
N LYS A 172 -21.48 -8.84 -7.47
CA LYS A 172 -22.20 -10.00 -6.92
C LYS A 172 -22.29 -9.86 -5.40
N PRO A 173 -23.41 -10.25 -4.79
CA PRO A 173 -23.44 -10.45 -3.34
C PRO A 173 -22.39 -11.47 -2.91
N CYS A 174 -21.75 -11.23 -1.77
CA CYS A 174 -20.82 -12.20 -1.18
C CYS A 174 -21.59 -13.40 -0.63
N SER A 175 -21.02 -14.60 -0.75
CA SER A 175 -21.56 -15.82 -0.13
C SER A 175 -21.39 -15.78 1.40
N ASP A 176 -22.14 -16.63 2.12
CA ASP A 176 -22.01 -16.75 3.59
C ASP A 176 -20.57 -17.03 4.03
N GLU A 177 -19.86 -17.92 3.32
CA GLU A 177 -18.44 -18.23 3.56
C GLU A 177 -17.53 -17.03 3.28
N GLU A 178 -17.73 -16.33 2.16
CA GLU A 178 -16.98 -15.12 1.80
C GLU A 178 -17.18 -14.03 2.87
N LEU A 179 -18.41 -13.86 3.38
CA LEU A 179 -18.74 -12.90 4.42
C LEU A 179 -18.06 -13.20 5.75
N LEU A 180 -18.15 -14.45 6.22
CA LEU A 180 -17.54 -14.88 7.46
C LEU A 180 -16.01 -14.76 7.41
N MET A 181 -15.39 -15.07 6.27
CA MET A 181 -13.95 -14.86 6.09
C MET A 181 -13.59 -13.38 6.00
N ALA A 182 -14.35 -12.58 5.24
CA ALA A 182 -14.05 -11.16 5.01
C ALA A 182 -13.99 -10.36 6.31
N VAL A 183 -14.95 -10.56 7.23
CA VAL A 183 -14.93 -9.83 8.51
C VAL A 183 -13.66 -10.11 9.35
N CYS A 184 -13.06 -11.29 9.16
CA CYS A 184 -11.88 -11.73 9.88
C CYS A 184 -10.56 -11.35 9.21
N THR A 185 -10.49 -11.39 7.87
CA THR A 185 -9.23 -11.27 7.12
C THR A 185 -9.04 -9.92 6.43
N SER A 186 -10.10 -9.15 6.22
CA SER A 186 -10.03 -7.83 5.58
C SER A 186 -9.13 -6.86 6.35
N ASP A 187 -8.55 -5.89 5.64
CA ASP A 187 -7.75 -4.84 6.27
C ASP A 187 -8.63 -3.95 7.15
N PHE A 188 -9.91 -3.80 6.83
CA PHE A 188 -10.90 -3.20 7.70
C PHE A 188 -12.22 -3.98 7.72
N ALA A 189 -12.90 -3.94 8.86
CA ALA A 189 -14.24 -4.48 9.05
C ALA A 189 -15.01 -3.67 10.10
N GLY A 190 -16.25 -3.28 9.82
CA GLY A 190 -17.10 -2.54 10.76
C GLY A 190 -18.56 -2.44 10.32
N SER A 191 -19.43 -2.03 11.22
CA SER A 191 -20.85 -1.77 10.91
C SER A 191 -21.12 -0.28 10.80
N GLY A 192 -21.85 0.14 9.76
CA GLY A 192 -22.06 1.56 9.48
C GLY A 192 -23.03 1.85 8.34
N PHE A 193 -23.08 3.12 7.95
CA PHE A 193 -23.97 3.60 6.90
C PHE A 193 -23.27 4.65 6.03
N PHE A 194 -23.80 4.83 4.81
CA PHE A 194 -23.38 5.86 3.87
C PHE A 194 -24.23 7.12 4.12
N PRO A 195 -23.67 8.20 4.70
CA PRO A 195 -24.43 9.41 4.96
C PRO A 195 -24.76 10.14 3.64
N GLY A 196 -26.04 10.16 3.26
CA GLY A 196 -26.54 10.98 2.16
C GLY A 196 -26.00 10.60 0.78
N VAL A 197 -25.93 11.58 -0.13
CA VAL A 197 -25.71 11.35 -1.57
C VAL A 197 -24.32 10.76 -1.84
N VAL A 198 -24.32 9.54 -2.39
CA VAL A 198 -23.14 8.86 -2.96
C VAL A 198 -22.63 9.71 -4.13
N SER A 199 -21.38 10.17 -4.06
CA SER A 199 -20.78 11.02 -5.09
C SER A 199 -19.48 10.39 -5.60
N GLY A 200 -19.57 9.84 -6.80
CA GLY A 200 -18.45 9.14 -7.44
C GLY A 200 -18.07 7.83 -6.75
N THR A 201 -16.81 7.42 -6.93
CA THR A 201 -16.28 6.19 -6.35
C THR A 201 -15.90 6.37 -4.89
N ASN A 202 -15.43 7.56 -4.48
CA ASN A 202 -14.93 7.82 -3.14
C ASN A 202 -16.02 8.35 -2.21
N ASN A 203 -16.63 7.46 -1.43
CA ASN A 203 -17.83 7.74 -0.66
C ASN A 203 -17.53 7.93 0.83
N ALA A 204 -18.15 8.93 1.45
CA ALA A 204 -18.09 9.10 2.90
C ALA A 204 -18.83 7.94 3.60
N VAL A 205 -18.32 7.52 4.75
CA VAL A 205 -18.91 6.44 5.56
C VAL A 205 -18.83 6.81 7.03
N THR A 206 -19.89 6.53 7.78
CA THR A 206 -19.90 6.59 9.24
C THR A 206 -20.10 5.19 9.82
N LEU A 207 -19.12 4.71 10.58
CA LEU A 207 -19.22 3.44 11.30
C LEU A 207 -19.70 3.67 12.72
N ARG A 208 -20.70 2.86 13.12
CA ARG A 208 -21.11 2.72 14.52
C ARG A 208 -20.13 1.86 15.27
N ARG A 209 -19.66 0.78 14.65
CA ARG A 209 -18.70 -0.16 15.22
C ARG A 209 -17.56 -0.39 14.25
N LEU A 210 -16.37 -0.48 14.80
CA LEU A 210 -15.19 -0.85 14.07
C LEU A 210 -14.64 -2.13 14.71
N PHE A 211 -14.74 -3.24 14.00
CA PHE A 211 -14.28 -4.54 14.46
C PHE A 211 -12.77 -4.69 14.24
N ARG A 212 -12.28 -4.16 13.10
CA ARG A 212 -10.89 -4.28 12.67
C ARG A 212 -10.49 -3.10 11.78
N GLN A 213 -9.29 -2.58 11.98
CA GLN A 213 -8.58 -1.80 10.95
C GLN A 213 -7.07 -2.00 11.08
N LYS A 214 -6.41 -2.34 9.98
CA LYS A 214 -4.94 -2.52 9.90
C LYS A 214 -4.21 -1.18 9.82
N SER A 215 -4.79 -0.23 9.10
CA SER A 215 -4.31 1.15 8.98
C SER A 215 -5.43 2.12 9.36
N GLY A 216 -5.09 3.30 9.88
CA GLY A 216 -6.03 4.31 10.36
C GLY A 216 -6.79 5.04 9.25
N VAL A 217 -7.52 4.31 8.39
CA VAL A 217 -8.39 4.86 7.34
C VAL A 217 -9.73 5.35 7.91
N PHE A 218 -10.11 4.87 9.10
CA PHE A 218 -11.24 5.39 9.86
C PHE A 218 -10.72 6.07 11.13
N SER A 219 -11.09 7.34 11.29
CA SER A 219 -10.76 8.14 12.47
C SER A 219 -11.97 8.24 13.38
N ARG A 220 -11.72 8.21 14.69
CA ARG A 220 -12.79 8.35 15.69
C ARG A 220 -13.27 9.80 15.70
N GLY A 221 -14.55 10.04 15.43
CA GLY A 221 -15.13 11.37 15.22
C GLY A 221 -16.63 11.43 15.50
N GLY A 222 -17.20 12.64 15.57
CA GLY A 222 -18.63 12.89 15.83
C GLY A 222 -18.91 13.59 17.17
N ALA A 223 -20.12 14.14 17.34
CA ALA A 223 -20.51 15.05 18.44
C ALA A 223 -20.31 14.50 19.87
N ARG A 224 -19.98 13.21 20.04
CA ARG A 224 -19.62 12.57 21.32
C ARG A 224 -18.43 11.60 21.22
N GLY A 225 -17.70 11.59 20.09
CA GLY A 225 -16.58 10.67 19.85
C GLY A 225 -16.94 9.18 19.96
N ARG A 226 -18.17 8.79 19.59
CA ARG A 226 -18.66 7.40 19.64
C ARG A 226 -18.70 6.70 18.29
N THR A 227 -18.48 7.45 17.21
CA THR A 227 -18.56 6.94 15.84
C THR A 227 -17.18 7.04 15.18
N TRP A 228 -17.02 6.30 14.09
CA TRP A 228 -15.84 6.40 13.24
C TRP A 228 -16.25 7.00 11.90
N SER A 229 -15.39 7.84 11.35
CA SER A 229 -15.62 8.49 10.07
C SER A 229 -14.42 8.25 9.17
N GLY A 230 -14.71 7.97 7.91
CA GLY A 230 -13.71 7.73 6.88
C GLY A 230 -14.33 7.83 5.50
N ARG A 231 -13.53 7.48 4.50
CA ARG A 231 -14.01 7.36 3.12
C ARG A 231 -13.62 6.01 2.55
N VAL A 232 -14.48 5.47 1.71
CA VAL A 232 -14.31 4.17 1.08
C VAL A 232 -14.54 4.31 -0.42
N ASN A 233 -13.62 3.78 -1.21
CA ASN A 233 -13.76 3.67 -2.64
C ASN A 233 -14.65 2.47 -2.97
N VAL A 234 -15.71 2.75 -3.69
CA VAL A 234 -16.66 1.79 -4.23
C VAL A 234 -16.49 1.78 -5.75
N PRO A 235 -16.32 0.61 -6.38
CA PRO A 235 -16.28 0.51 -7.84
C PRO A 235 -17.51 1.17 -8.47
N SER A 236 -17.34 1.94 -9.54
CA SER A 236 -18.43 2.70 -10.16
C SER A 236 -19.57 1.83 -10.68
N GLN A 237 -19.27 0.59 -11.09
CA GLN A 237 -20.29 -0.39 -11.46
C GLN A 237 -21.14 -0.89 -10.28
N CYS A 238 -20.63 -0.77 -9.05
CA CYS A 238 -21.29 -1.27 -7.84
C CYS A 238 -21.95 -0.09 -7.13
N GLY A 239 -23.19 0.22 -7.54
CA GLY A 239 -23.98 1.23 -6.86
C GLY A 239 -24.22 0.85 -5.40
N VAL A 240 -24.00 1.80 -4.50
CA VAL A 240 -24.42 1.70 -3.10
C VAL A 240 -25.66 2.55 -2.94
N HIS A 241 -26.68 2.00 -2.28
CA HIS A 241 -27.91 2.72 -2.01
C HIS A 241 -27.76 3.51 -0.70
N PRO A 242 -27.70 4.85 -0.75
CA PRO A 242 -27.71 5.65 0.46
C PRO A 242 -29.05 5.52 1.16
N GLY A 243 -29.04 5.39 2.48
CA GLY A 243 -30.25 5.17 3.27
C GLY A 243 -29.98 4.89 4.74
N GLU A 244 -31.04 4.58 5.48
CA GLU A 244 -31.00 4.31 6.93
C GLU A 244 -30.46 2.93 7.30
N ASN A 245 -30.31 2.03 6.32
CA ASN A 245 -29.89 0.67 6.58
C ASN A 245 -28.41 0.63 7.01
N GLU A 246 -28.16 -0.10 8.07
CA GLU A 246 -26.81 -0.41 8.53
C GLU A 246 -26.25 -1.57 7.69
N TYR A 247 -25.01 -1.42 7.24
CA TYR A 247 -24.27 -2.38 6.44
C TYR A 247 -23.06 -2.89 7.24
N LEU A 248 -22.72 -4.15 7.04
CA LEU A 248 -21.36 -4.60 7.34
C LEU A 248 -20.47 -4.09 6.21
N LEU A 249 -19.37 -3.43 6.53
CA LEU A 249 -18.41 -2.93 5.55
C LEU A 249 -17.07 -3.61 5.79
N THR A 250 -16.62 -4.36 4.78
CA THR A 250 -15.32 -5.04 4.77
C THR A 250 -14.54 -4.62 3.52
N GLY A 251 -13.21 -4.72 3.57
CA GLY A 251 -12.40 -4.41 2.39
C GLY A 251 -10.90 -4.37 2.64
N SER A 252 -10.17 -3.96 1.61
CA SER A 252 -8.71 -3.83 1.60
C SER A 252 -8.28 -2.37 1.60
N VAL A 253 -7.05 -2.11 2.02
CA VAL A 253 -6.45 -0.77 1.96
C VAL A 253 -5.30 -0.79 0.95
N HIS A 254 -5.43 0.04 -0.09
CA HIS A 254 -4.42 0.19 -1.13
C HIS A 254 -3.99 1.63 -1.24
N PHE A 255 -2.68 1.88 -1.20
CA PHE A 255 -2.08 3.21 -1.21
C PHE A 255 -2.62 4.16 -0.13
N GLY A 256 -3.06 3.61 1.01
CA GLY A 256 -3.65 4.36 2.11
C GLY A 256 -5.13 4.72 1.91
N GLU A 257 -5.77 4.20 0.87
CA GLU A 257 -7.18 4.39 0.57
C GLU A 257 -7.95 3.10 0.82
N ALA A 258 -9.10 3.19 1.49
CA ALA A 258 -9.97 2.04 1.71
C ALA A 258 -10.75 1.71 0.43
N TRP A 259 -10.81 0.43 0.06
CA TRP A 259 -11.59 -0.09 -1.06
C TRP A 259 -12.59 -1.11 -0.55
N LEU A 260 -13.85 -0.97 -0.96
CA LEU A 260 -14.95 -1.82 -0.51
C LEU A 260 -14.84 -3.22 -1.12
N GLY A 261 -14.95 -4.24 -0.27
CA GLY A 261 -15.11 -5.64 -0.65
C GLY A 261 -16.57 -6.08 -0.50
N CYS A 262 -16.92 -6.72 0.63
CA CYS A 262 -18.29 -7.11 0.93
C CYS A 262 -19.04 -6.02 1.70
N ALA A 263 -20.30 -5.80 1.31
CA ALA A 263 -21.19 -4.80 1.90
C ALA A 263 -22.66 -5.26 2.08
N PRO A 264 -22.94 -6.40 2.75
CA PRO A 264 -24.30 -6.83 2.98
C PRO A 264 -25.00 -5.94 4.04
N HIS A 265 -26.32 -6.05 4.13
CA HIS A 265 -27.04 -5.50 5.28
C HIS A 265 -26.55 -6.15 6.57
N TYR A 266 -26.35 -5.34 7.61
CA TYR A 266 -25.80 -5.79 8.88
C TYR A 266 -26.68 -6.85 9.55
N LYS A 267 -28.01 -6.73 9.40
CA LYS A 267 -28.97 -7.74 9.90
C LYS A 267 -28.77 -9.11 9.26
N ASP A 268 -28.52 -9.17 7.96
CA ASP A 268 -28.32 -10.42 7.24
C ASP A 268 -27.00 -11.07 7.67
N PHE A 269 -25.95 -10.25 7.81
CA PHE A 269 -24.69 -10.68 8.38
C PHE A 269 -24.85 -11.27 9.79
N LEU A 270 -25.59 -10.61 10.69
CA LEU A 270 -25.81 -11.12 12.05
C LEU A 270 -26.45 -12.51 12.05
N ASN A 271 -27.43 -12.75 11.17
CA ASN A 271 -28.06 -14.08 11.06
C ASN A 271 -27.04 -15.16 10.65
N VAL A 272 -26.18 -14.85 9.69
CA VAL A 272 -25.12 -15.77 9.22
C VAL A 272 -24.09 -16.00 10.32
N TYR A 273 -23.63 -14.94 10.99
CA TYR A 273 -22.62 -15.00 12.03
C TYR A 273 -23.09 -15.75 13.28
N ILE A 274 -24.33 -15.51 13.75
CA ILE A 274 -24.90 -16.22 14.90
C ILE A 274 -25.03 -17.71 14.61
N ARG A 275 -25.53 -18.08 13.42
CA ARG A 275 -25.61 -19.49 13.01
C ARG A 275 -24.23 -20.15 13.03
N ALA A 276 -23.23 -19.51 12.43
CA ALA A 276 -21.86 -20.03 12.42
C ALA A 276 -21.26 -20.13 13.84
N GLN A 277 -21.62 -19.22 14.74
CA GLN A 277 -21.19 -19.27 16.13
C GLN A 277 -21.85 -20.42 16.92
N GLU A 278 -23.14 -20.67 16.71
CA GLU A 278 -23.87 -21.80 17.31
C GLU A 278 -23.35 -23.15 16.81
N GLU A 279 -22.97 -23.22 15.54
CA GLU A 279 -22.38 -24.41 14.91
C GLU A 279 -20.87 -24.57 15.20
N GLY A 280 -20.22 -23.55 15.75
CA GLY A 280 -18.77 -23.54 16.01
C GLY A 280 -17.92 -23.48 14.73
N THR A 281 -18.47 -22.98 13.63
CA THR A 281 -17.84 -22.85 12.30
C THR A 281 -17.35 -21.44 12.01
N ASN A 282 -17.51 -20.48 12.94
CA ASN A 282 -17.07 -19.11 12.74
C ASN A 282 -15.53 -18.99 12.69
N PRO A 283 -14.96 -18.34 11.67
CA PRO A 283 -13.50 -18.28 11.48
C PRO A 283 -12.79 -17.36 12.49
N CYS A 284 -13.51 -16.41 13.10
CA CYS A 284 -13.02 -15.60 14.20
C CYS A 284 -14.17 -15.11 15.10
N GLN A 285 -13.80 -14.61 16.28
CA GLN A 285 -14.72 -13.96 17.23
C GLN A 285 -14.70 -12.44 17.01
N ILE A 286 -15.88 -11.83 16.87
CA ILE A 286 -16.06 -10.38 16.81
C ILE A 286 -17.09 -9.90 17.84
N ASP A 287 -16.96 -8.65 18.28
CA ASP A 287 -17.96 -8.01 19.13
C ASP A 287 -19.10 -7.46 18.27
N ALA A 288 -20.06 -8.33 17.95
CA ALA A 288 -21.17 -8.03 17.06
C ALA A 288 -22.39 -7.39 17.78
N HIS A 289 -22.39 -7.28 19.12
CA HIS A 289 -23.58 -6.97 19.93
C HIS A 289 -23.61 -5.61 20.62
#